data_AF-B1I925-F1
#
_entry.id   AF-B1I925-F1
#
_cell.length_a   1.000
_cell.length_b   1.000
_cell.length_c   1.000
_cell.angle_alpha   90.00
_cell.angle_beta   90.00
_cell.angle_gamma   90.00
#
_symmetry.space_group_name_H-M   'P 1'
#
loop_
_entity.id
_entity.type
_entity.pdbx_description
1 polymer ?
#
loop_
_entity_poly.entity_id
_entity_poly.type
_entity_poly.pdbx_seq_one_letter_code
_entity_poly.pdbx_strand_id
1 'polypeptide(L)'
;MIQEKERKIQELNKEDFLDKLEKTLLKNHYDELNGLSFNIILKASIGSVIEESYRNTKHYPIDKWQKLRQQMERDVKNVNPNLETTVTPRIYLDEDVLAGLDDFRYVLMKEDCATRLPRLSYIIKLVVYSYWKEQH
;
A
#
# COMPACT_ATOMS: atom_id res chain seq x y z
N MET A 1 11.11 -1.91 2.47
CA MET A 1 9.68 -2.22 2.24
C MET A 1 9.46 -3.49 1.41
N ILE A 2 9.71 -3.53 0.09
CA ILE A 2 9.38 -4.75 -0.70
C ILE A 2 10.22 -5.98 -0.29
N GLN A 3 11.54 -5.82 -0.13
CA GLN A 3 12.44 -6.88 0.33
C GLN A 3 12.08 -7.40 1.73
N GLU A 4 11.59 -6.51 2.59
CA GLU A 4 11.13 -6.86 3.93
C GLU A 4 9.87 -7.72 3.89
N LYS A 5 8.93 -7.40 2.99
CA LYS A 5 7.74 -8.22 2.73
C LYS A 5 8.10 -9.57 2.14
N GLU A 6 9.04 -9.62 1.20
CA GLU A 6 9.55 -10.87 0.63
C GLU A 6 10.18 -11.75 1.71
N ARG A 7 10.98 -11.18 2.60
CA ARG A 7 11.53 -11.89 3.77
C ARG A 7 10.42 -12.42 4.69
N LYS A 8 9.41 -11.60 5.00
CA LYS A 8 8.27 -12.02 5.82
C LYS A 8 7.51 -13.20 5.19
N ILE A 9 7.32 -13.19 3.86
CA ILE A 9 6.70 -14.33 3.15
C ILE A 9 7.55 -15.59 3.29
N GLN A 10 8.88 -15.48 3.16
CA GLN A 10 9.77 -16.63 3.35
C GLN A 10 9.72 -17.20 4.77
N GLU A 11 9.55 -16.34 5.79
CA GLU A 11 9.38 -16.76 7.18
C GLU A 11 8.05 -17.48 7.40
N LEU A 12 6.95 -16.90 6.93
CA LEU A 12 5.62 -17.53 7.03
C LEU A 12 5.57 -18.90 6.34
N ASN A 13 6.22 -19.04 5.18
CA ASN A 13 6.30 -20.30 4.46
C ASN A 13 7.07 -21.39 5.25
N LYS A 14 7.94 -21.01 6.20
CA LYS A 14 8.65 -21.97 7.07
C LYS A 14 7.82 -22.41 8.29
N GLU A 15 6.81 -21.64 8.69
CA GLU A 15 6.07 -21.82 9.95
C GLU A 15 4.75 -22.60 9.82
N ASP A 16 4.59 -23.38 8.76
CA ASP A 16 3.34 -24.12 8.44
C ASP A 16 2.12 -23.17 8.32
N PHE A 17 2.38 -21.91 7.97
CA PHE A 17 1.34 -20.88 7.97
C PHE A 17 0.29 -21.11 6.88
N LEU A 18 0.72 -21.55 5.69
CA LEU A 18 -0.18 -21.80 4.57
C LEU A 18 -1.16 -22.94 4.87
N ASP A 19 -0.69 -24.03 5.46
CA ASP A 19 -1.54 -25.14 5.90
C ASP A 19 -2.56 -24.70 6.95
N LYS A 20 -2.14 -23.86 7.91
CA LYS A 20 -3.06 -23.28 8.91
C LYS A 20 -4.12 -22.41 8.24
N LEU A 21 -3.73 -21.61 7.25
CA LEU A 21 -4.62 -20.72 6.52
C LEU A 21 -5.64 -21.52 5.68
N GLU A 22 -5.18 -22.57 5.00
CA GLU A 22 -6.03 -23.49 4.23
C GLU A 22 -7.06 -24.18 5.12
N LYS A 23 -6.61 -24.77 6.24
CA LYS A 23 -7.50 -25.42 7.22
C LYS A 23 -8.51 -24.43 7.80
N THR A 24 -8.11 -23.19 8.03
CA THR A 24 -9.00 -22.14 8.54
C THR A 24 -10.06 -21.76 7.51
N LEU A 25 -9.67 -21.59 6.25
CA LEU A 25 -10.61 -21.29 5.16
C LEU A 25 -11.61 -22.43 4.95
N LEU A 26 -11.14 -23.67 4.88
CA LEU A 26 -12.01 -24.84 4.74
C LEU A 26 -12.97 -24.99 5.93
N LYS A 27 -12.51 -24.72 7.15
CA LYS A 27 -13.37 -24.78 8.34
C LYS A 27 -14.48 -23.72 8.32
N ASN A 28 -14.17 -22.51 7.87
CA ASN A 28 -15.11 -21.38 7.89
C ASN A 28 -16.10 -21.40 6.71
N HIS A 29 -15.77 -22.10 5.63
CA HIS A 29 -16.56 -22.20 4.40
C HIS A 29 -16.69 -23.65 3.94
N TYR A 30 -16.99 -24.55 4.88
CA TYR A 30 -16.99 -25.99 4.62
C TYR A 30 -18.00 -26.37 3.55
N ASP A 31 -19.22 -25.83 3.62
CA ASP A 31 -20.28 -26.16 2.67
C ASP A 31 -19.92 -25.74 1.23
N GLU A 32 -19.16 -24.65 1.08
CA GLU A 32 -18.73 -24.13 -0.22
C GLU A 32 -17.44 -24.77 -0.73
N LEU A 33 -16.51 -25.16 0.15
CA LEU A 33 -15.17 -25.61 -0.22
C LEU A 33 -14.98 -27.13 -0.12
N ASN A 34 -15.88 -27.86 0.55
CA ASN A 34 -15.74 -29.31 0.70
C ASN A 34 -15.74 -30.01 -0.66
N GLY A 35 -14.71 -30.84 -0.90
CA GLY A 35 -14.50 -31.53 -2.18
C GLY A 35 -13.78 -30.70 -3.25
N LEU A 36 -13.42 -29.45 -2.96
CA LEU A 36 -12.61 -28.60 -3.85
C LEU A 36 -11.14 -28.56 -3.38
N SER A 37 -10.21 -28.66 -4.33
CA SER A 37 -8.80 -28.37 -4.10
C SER A 37 -8.53 -26.93 -4.49
N PHE A 38 -7.85 -26.18 -3.61
CA PHE A 38 -7.47 -24.79 -3.86
C PHE A 38 -6.04 -24.53 -3.40
N ASN A 39 -5.40 -23.52 -3.99
CA ASN A 39 -4.04 -23.12 -3.68
C ASN A 39 -4.02 -21.69 -3.13
N ILE A 40 -3.25 -21.45 -2.07
CA ILE A 40 -3.02 -20.12 -1.52
C ILE A 40 -1.61 -19.67 -1.84
N ILE A 41 -1.45 -18.48 -2.44
CA ILE A 41 -0.15 -17.93 -2.81
C ILE A 41 0.01 -16.54 -2.19
N LEU A 42 1.06 -16.36 -1.40
CA LEU A 42 1.45 -15.05 -0.87
C LEU A 42 2.47 -14.41 -1.82
N LYS A 43 2.22 -13.16 -2.22
CA LYS A 43 3.14 -12.38 -3.06
C LYS A 43 3.30 -10.97 -2.52
N ALA A 44 4.53 -10.47 -2.55
CA ALA A 44 4.83 -9.06 -2.34
C ALA A 44 4.93 -8.36 -3.71
N SER A 45 4.30 -7.22 -3.84
CA SER A 45 4.33 -6.38 -5.04
C SER A 45 4.35 -4.90 -4.68
N ILE A 46 4.67 -4.03 -5.64
CA ILE A 46 4.53 -2.57 -5.47
C ILE A 46 3.09 -2.23 -5.08
N GLY A 47 2.10 -2.87 -5.70
CA GLY A 47 0.68 -2.70 -5.34
C GLY A 47 0.43 -3.02 -3.87
N SER A 48 0.93 -4.16 -3.37
CA SER A 48 0.77 -4.53 -1.96
C SER A 48 1.38 -3.54 -0.97
N VAL A 49 2.48 -2.86 -1.35
CA VAL A 49 3.11 -1.80 -0.54
C VAL A 49 2.22 -0.57 -0.50
N ILE A 50 1.66 -0.17 -1.65
CA ILE A 50 0.74 0.98 -1.75
C ILE A 50 -0.54 0.70 -0.96
N GLU A 51 -1.14 -0.47 -1.10
CA GLU A 51 -2.36 -0.85 -0.39
C GLU A 51 -2.16 -0.86 1.12
N GLU A 52 -1.09 -1.46 1.62
CA GLU A 52 -0.76 -1.43 3.04
C GLU A 52 -0.56 0.01 3.53
N SER A 53 0.22 0.81 2.78
CA SER A 53 0.49 2.19 3.15
C SER A 53 -0.82 2.99 3.24
N TYR A 54 -1.72 2.82 2.26
CA TYR A 54 -3.03 3.47 2.26
C TYR A 54 -3.88 3.03 3.46
N ARG A 55 -4.02 1.72 3.68
CA ARG A 55 -4.86 1.17 4.78
C ARG A 55 -4.40 1.67 6.16
N ASN A 56 -3.09 1.85 6.35
CA ASN A 56 -2.51 2.32 7.61
C ASN A 56 -2.46 3.85 7.77
N THR A 57 -2.70 4.63 6.70
CA THR A 57 -2.60 6.09 6.75
C THR A 57 -3.92 6.80 6.48
N LYS A 58 -4.90 6.14 5.84
CA LYS A 58 -6.18 6.76 5.43
C LYS A 58 -6.98 7.43 6.56
N HIS A 59 -6.72 7.02 7.81
CA HIS A 59 -7.40 7.56 8.99
C HIS A 59 -6.69 8.80 9.58
N TYR A 60 -5.58 9.26 9.01
CA TYR A 60 -4.88 10.43 9.52
C TYR A 60 -5.71 11.70 9.34
N PRO A 61 -5.70 12.60 10.34
CA PRO A 61 -6.31 13.91 10.21
C PRO A 61 -5.52 14.79 9.24
N ILE A 62 -6.19 15.82 8.70
CA ILE A 62 -5.63 16.66 7.64
C ILE A 62 -4.37 17.43 8.08
N ASP A 63 -4.29 17.84 9.34
CA ASP A 63 -3.13 18.55 9.89
C ASP A 63 -1.87 17.66 9.89
N LYS A 64 -2.04 16.36 10.16
CA LYS A 64 -0.97 15.37 10.06
C LYS A 64 -0.52 15.19 8.61
N TRP A 65 -1.46 15.11 7.67
CA TRP A 65 -1.14 15.06 6.24
C TRP A 65 -0.36 16.29 5.77
N GLN A 66 -0.74 17.49 6.21
CA GLN A 66 -0.02 18.72 5.87
C GLN A 66 1.42 18.71 6.38
N LYS A 67 1.64 18.28 7.63
CA LYS A 67 2.99 18.15 8.21
C LYS A 67 3.85 17.14 7.43
N LEU A 68 3.30 15.96 7.15
CA LEU A 68 3.99 14.91 6.39
C LEU A 68 4.31 15.35 4.97
N ARG A 69 3.39 16.07 4.31
CA ARG A 69 3.61 16.65 2.99
C ARG A 69 4.77 17.64 2.99
N GLN A 70 4.79 18.59 3.91
CA GLN A 70 5.91 19.54 4.04
C GLN A 70 7.24 18.83 4.29
N GLN A 71 7.22 17.76 5.08
CA GLN A 71 8.41 16.97 5.33
C GLN A 71 8.87 16.19 4.09
N MET A 72 7.95 15.58 3.35
CA MET A 72 8.24 14.91 2.08
C MET A 72 8.89 15.87 1.07
N GLU A 73 8.36 17.10 0.91
CA GLU A 73 8.92 18.11 0.00
C GLU A 73 10.32 18.58 0.41
N ARG A 74 10.68 18.48 1.71
CA ARG A 74 12.04 18.73 2.19
C ARG A 74 12.94 17.53 1.92
N ASP A 75 12.49 16.33 2.27
CA ASP A 75 13.28 15.10 2.18
C ASP A 75 13.55 14.70 0.71
N VAL A 76 12.61 14.96 -0.20
CA VAL A 76 12.76 14.63 -1.63
C VAL A 76 13.96 15.33 -2.27
N LYS A 77 14.36 16.50 -1.75
CA LYS A 77 15.53 17.25 -2.25
C LYS A 77 16.86 16.53 -1.98
N ASN A 78 16.86 15.59 -1.04
CA ASN A 78 18.04 14.81 -0.66
C ASN A 78 18.06 13.43 -1.34
N VAL A 79 17.05 13.09 -2.14
CA VAL A 79 16.98 11.81 -2.85
C VAL A 79 17.90 11.85 -4.07
N ASN A 80 18.75 10.83 -4.21
CA ASN A 80 19.63 10.71 -5.37
C ASN A 80 18.80 10.48 -6.65
N PRO A 81 18.82 11.40 -7.63
CA PRO A 81 18.04 11.28 -8.86
C PRO A 81 18.46 10.07 -9.72
N ASN A 82 19.67 9.54 -9.54
CA ASN A 82 20.14 8.35 -10.25
C ASN A 82 19.43 7.05 -9.83
N LEU A 83 18.62 7.08 -8.77
CA LEU A 83 17.78 5.96 -8.35
C LEU A 83 16.41 5.95 -9.08
N GLU A 84 16.11 6.97 -9.89
CA GLU A 84 14.87 7.04 -10.65
C GLU A 84 14.91 6.06 -11.84
N THR A 85 14.01 5.09 -11.83
CA THR A 85 13.92 4.10 -12.92
C THR A 85 13.02 4.63 -14.03
N THR A 86 13.45 4.53 -15.29
CA THR A 86 12.69 5.00 -16.46
C THR A 86 11.46 4.14 -16.79
N VAL A 87 11.35 2.94 -16.21
CA VAL A 87 10.24 2.02 -16.43
C VAL A 87 9.13 2.30 -15.44
N THR A 88 7.94 2.65 -15.94
CA THR A 88 6.73 2.71 -15.11
C THR A 88 6.24 1.29 -14.86
N PRO A 89 6.27 0.77 -13.62
CA PRO A 89 5.79 -0.57 -13.35
C PRO A 89 4.28 -0.65 -13.58
N ARG A 90 3.79 -1.78 -14.07
CA ARG A 90 2.36 -2.06 -14.11
C ARG A 90 1.90 -2.38 -12.69
N ILE A 91 1.08 -1.52 -12.13
CA ILE A 91 0.59 -1.64 -10.75
C ILE A 91 -0.88 -2.07 -10.81
N TYR A 92 -1.21 -3.12 -10.06
CA TYR A 92 -2.57 -3.54 -9.79
C TYR A 92 -2.88 -3.18 -8.34
N LEU A 93 -4.02 -2.53 -8.13
CA LEU A 93 -4.54 -2.14 -6.83
C LEU A 93 -5.98 -2.61 -6.73
N ASP A 94 -6.37 -2.99 -5.52
CA ASP A 94 -7.76 -3.15 -5.13
C ASP A 94 -8.61 -1.90 -5.49
N GLU A 95 -9.84 -2.10 -5.97
CA GLU A 95 -10.71 -1.01 -6.46
C GLU A 95 -11.04 -0.01 -5.35
N ASP A 96 -11.28 -0.46 -4.12
CA ASP A 96 -11.59 0.41 -2.99
C ASP A 96 -10.37 1.25 -2.59
N VAL A 97 -9.17 0.68 -2.73
CA VAL A 97 -7.92 1.43 -2.51
C VAL A 97 -7.74 2.47 -3.60
N LEU A 98 -7.97 2.14 -4.86
CA LEU A 98 -7.85 3.09 -5.97
C LEU A 98 -8.86 4.24 -5.83
N ALA A 99 -10.12 3.92 -5.51
CA ALA A 99 -11.17 4.91 -5.27
C ALA A 99 -10.81 5.82 -4.09
N GLY A 100 -10.35 5.25 -2.98
CA GLY A 100 -9.94 6.02 -1.82
C GLY A 100 -8.72 6.93 -2.04
N LEU A 101 -7.76 6.49 -2.85
CA LEU A 101 -6.64 7.35 -3.29
C LEU A 101 -7.13 8.50 -4.18
N ASP A 102 -8.15 8.26 -5.02
CA ASP A 102 -8.75 9.29 -5.86
C ASP A 102 -9.53 10.31 -5.03
N ASP A 103 -10.36 9.85 -4.08
CA ASP A 103 -11.08 10.69 -3.12
C ASP A 103 -10.11 11.60 -2.34
N PHE A 104 -8.97 11.05 -1.92
CA PHE A 104 -7.98 11.83 -1.20
C PHE A 104 -7.37 12.96 -2.04
N ARG A 105 -7.34 12.84 -3.38
CA ARG A 105 -6.96 13.96 -4.27
C ARG A 105 -7.92 15.13 -4.14
N TYR A 106 -9.22 14.85 -4.06
CA TYR A 106 -10.23 15.89 -3.89
C TYR A 106 -10.15 16.55 -2.52
N VAL A 107 -9.88 15.77 -1.47
CA VAL A 107 -9.64 16.31 -0.12
C VAL A 107 -8.48 17.31 -0.16
N LEU A 108 -7.31 16.89 -0.66
CA LEU A 108 -6.15 17.79 -0.73
C LEU A 108 -6.37 19.00 -1.63
N MET A 109 -7.08 18.84 -2.75
CA MET A 109 -7.41 19.97 -3.63
C MET A 109 -8.26 21.02 -2.90
N LYS A 110 -9.28 20.59 -2.16
CA LYS A 110 -10.15 21.50 -1.38
C LYS A 110 -9.38 22.20 -0.28
N GLU A 111 -8.54 21.47 0.45
CA GLU A 111 -7.71 22.00 1.53
C GLU A 111 -6.68 23.02 1.04
N ASP A 112 -6.10 22.79 -0.14
CA ASP A 112 -5.17 23.73 -0.78
C ASP A 112 -5.88 24.93 -1.43
N CYS A 113 -7.21 25.00 -1.41
CA CYS A 113 -8.02 25.93 -2.20
C CYS A 113 -7.60 25.95 -3.68
N ALA A 114 -7.20 24.79 -4.21
CA ALA A 114 -6.66 24.64 -5.56
C ALA A 114 -7.78 24.34 -6.57
N THR A 115 -7.55 24.72 -7.83
CA THR A 115 -8.47 24.44 -8.94
C THR A 115 -8.15 23.16 -9.70
N ARG A 116 -6.99 22.55 -9.43
CA ARG A 116 -6.50 21.36 -10.13
C ARG A 116 -6.23 20.22 -9.15
N LEU A 117 -6.73 19.04 -9.48
CA LEU A 117 -6.45 17.82 -8.73
C LEU A 117 -4.95 17.47 -8.79
N PRO A 118 -4.33 17.15 -7.64
CA PRO A 118 -3.00 16.54 -7.60
C PRO A 118 -2.94 15.29 -8.49
N ARG A 119 -1.76 14.97 -9.03
CA ARG A 119 -1.58 13.71 -9.78
C ARG A 119 -1.72 12.52 -8.84
N LEU A 120 -2.32 11.42 -9.29
CA LEU A 120 -2.41 10.20 -8.49
C LEU A 120 -1.03 9.70 -8.04
N SER A 121 -0.01 9.82 -8.91
CA SER A 121 1.37 9.48 -8.55
C SER A 121 1.92 10.29 -7.37
N TYR A 122 1.49 11.54 -7.20
CA TYR A 122 1.86 12.35 -6.04
C TYR A 122 1.20 11.83 -4.77
N ILE A 123 -0.09 11.49 -4.84
CA ILE A 123 -0.81 10.91 -3.70
C ILE A 123 -0.19 9.59 -3.27
N ILE A 124 0.12 8.72 -4.23
CA ILE A 124 0.79 7.45 -3.95
C ILE A 124 2.14 7.69 -3.24
N LYS A 125 2.95 8.64 -3.73
CA LYS A 125 4.22 9.01 -3.07
C LYS A 125 3.99 9.48 -1.64
N LEU A 126 3.01 10.37 -1.42
CA LEU A 126 2.69 10.91 -0.11
C LEU A 126 2.24 9.82 0.87
N VAL A 127 1.35 8.93 0.44
CA VAL A 127 0.84 7.81 1.25
C VAL A 127 1.97 6.84 1.62
N VAL A 128 2.79 6.44 0.65
CA VAL A 128 3.93 5.53 0.89
C VAL A 128 4.97 6.19 1.80
N TYR A 129 5.31 7.45 1.57
CA TYR A 129 6.23 8.21 2.40
C TYR A 129 5.72 8.32 3.85
N SER A 130 4.42 8.61 4.00
CA SER A 130 3.79 8.78 5.31
C SER A 130 3.82 7.51 6.13
N TYR A 131 3.51 6.37 5.51
CA TYR A 131 3.62 5.07 6.16
C TYR A 131 5.08 4.74 6.51
N TRP A 132 6.01 4.99 5.59
CA TRP A 132 7.45 4.76 5.84
C TRP A 132 7.98 5.57 7.03
N LYS A 133 7.55 6.83 7.19
CA LYS A 133 7.89 7.71 8.31
C LYS A 133 7.32 7.29 9.66
N GLU A 134 6.23 6.53 9.70
CA GLU A 134 5.79 5.95 10.98
C GLU A 134 6.69 4.82 11.45
N GLN A 135 7.43 4.19 10.53
CA GLN A 135 8.31 3.07 10.84
C GLN A 135 9.77 3.52 11.12
N HIS A 136 10.14 4.79 10.83
CA HIS A 136 11.51 5.32 10.92
C HIS A 136 11.54 6.80 11.34
#